data_AF-A0A2V9ZC22-F1
#
_entry.id   AF-A0A2V9ZC22-F1
#
_cell.length_a   1.000
_cell.length_b   1.000
_cell.length_c   1.000
_cell.angle_alpha   90.00
_cell.angle_beta   90.00
_cell.angle_gamma   90.00
#
_symmetry.space_group_name_H-M   'P 1'
#
loop_
_entity.id
_entity.type
_entity.pdbx_description
1 polymer ?
#
loop_
_entity_poly.entity_id
_entity_poly.type
_entity_poly.pdbx_seq_one_letter_code
_entity_poly.pdbx_strand_id
1 'polypeptide(L)'
;MKIKMQQAFLMAVLAASTVAAAQSVRSASLDSAIDSLFNVNQFEQVAISPDGSHLAYVGKPAKSADTAIFLTELNATSGQPKRVSAAADGRAHDEGEVAWSPDGKRLAFLSDAGSQNQMQLYVHDLVTGSTQKLTNLTGFLDA
;
A
#
# COMPACT_ATOMS: atom_id res chain seq x y z
N MET A 1 33.68 20.37 -56.23
CA MET A 1 32.21 20.22 -56.27
C MET A 1 31.65 20.79 -54.96
N LYS A 2 31.68 22.12 -54.72
CA LYS A 2 30.54 23.09 -54.78
C LYS A 2 29.18 22.35 -54.68
N ILE A 3 28.41 22.53 -53.60
CA ILE A 3 27.42 23.61 -53.45
C ILE A 3 27.29 24.03 -51.96
N LYS A 4 27.37 25.34 -51.72
CA LYS A 4 27.02 26.03 -50.47
C LYS A 4 25.60 26.57 -50.57
N MET A 5 24.93 26.48 -49.42
CA MET A 5 23.66 27.02 -48.93
C MET A 5 23.42 28.52 -49.22
N GLN A 6 22.14 28.96 -49.10
CA GLN A 6 21.55 30.31 -48.99
C GLN A 6 20.62 30.66 -50.19
N GLN A 7 19.36 31.09 -50.10
CA GLN A 7 18.55 31.81 -49.08
C GLN A 7 17.05 31.57 -49.35
N ALA A 8 16.22 31.52 -48.31
CA ALA A 8 14.92 32.21 -48.23
C ALA A 8 14.24 31.90 -46.88
N PHE A 9 14.50 32.76 -45.91
CA PHE A 9 13.73 32.89 -44.69
C PHE A 9 12.48 33.74 -45.00
N LEU A 10 11.37 33.46 -44.31
CA LEU A 10 10.28 34.40 -43.99
C LEU A 10 9.09 34.57 -44.97
N MET A 11 8.18 33.59 -44.94
CA MET A 11 6.71 33.68 -45.16
C MET A 11 6.18 32.34 -44.60
N ALA A 12 5.48 32.18 -43.46
CA ALA A 12 4.71 33.06 -42.64
C ALA A 12 4.76 32.53 -41.20
N VAL A 13 5.41 33.27 -40.29
CA VAL A 13 5.10 33.21 -38.86
C VAL A 13 3.78 33.98 -38.68
N LEU A 14 2.66 33.37 -39.09
CA LEU A 14 1.30 33.81 -38.74
C LEU A 14 0.23 32.73 -38.99
N ALA A 15 0.52 31.50 -38.57
CA ALA A 15 -0.51 30.54 -38.13
C ALA A 15 -0.02 29.73 -36.92
N ALA A 16 1.01 30.24 -36.23
CA ALA A 16 1.52 29.68 -34.98
C ALA A 16 0.75 30.27 -33.79
N SER A 17 -0.55 29.97 -33.66
CA SER A 17 -1.30 30.27 -32.42
C SER A 17 -2.71 29.65 -32.30
N THR A 18 -3.11 28.61 -33.05
CA THR A 18 -4.44 28.01 -32.83
C THR A 18 -4.52 26.48 -32.79
N VAL A 19 -3.43 25.73 -32.94
CA VAL A 19 -3.47 24.25 -32.79
C VAL A 19 -2.54 23.78 -31.67
N ALA A 20 -2.70 24.35 -30.48
CA ALA A 20 -2.06 23.84 -29.27
C ALA A 20 -3.01 23.84 -28.05
N ALA A 21 -4.31 24.05 -28.26
CA ALA A 21 -5.36 23.92 -27.24
C ALA A 21 -6.28 22.72 -27.50
N ALA A 22 -5.80 21.73 -28.27
CA ALA A 22 -6.46 20.43 -28.42
C ALA A 22 -5.73 19.35 -27.60
N GLN A 23 -5.25 19.69 -26.41
CA GLN A 23 -5.14 18.68 -25.34
C GLN A 23 -6.52 18.50 -24.72
N SER A 24 -7.46 18.10 -25.56
CA SER A 24 -8.72 17.53 -25.11
C SER A 24 -8.37 16.30 -24.30
N VAL A 25 -8.76 16.32 -23.03
CA VAL A 25 -8.82 15.22 -22.07
C VAL A 25 -8.66 13.87 -22.77
N ARG A 26 -7.52 13.20 -22.59
CA ARG A 26 -7.41 11.78 -22.96
C ARG A 26 -8.53 11.07 -22.21
N SER A 27 -9.58 10.64 -22.90
CA SER A 27 -10.55 9.74 -22.31
C SER A 27 -9.79 8.48 -21.93
N ALA A 28 -9.58 8.28 -20.64
CA ALA A 28 -9.24 6.96 -20.13
C ALA A 28 -10.24 5.98 -20.74
N SER A 29 -9.78 4.89 -21.38
CA SER A 29 -10.67 3.84 -21.85
C SER A 29 -11.49 3.32 -20.66
N LEU A 30 -12.70 2.82 -20.91
CA LEU A 30 -13.53 2.19 -19.87
C LEU A 30 -12.72 1.15 -19.10
N ASP A 31 -11.90 0.35 -19.81
CA ASP A 31 -11.01 -0.63 -19.22
C ASP A 31 -9.98 0.01 -18.26
N SER A 32 -9.32 1.10 -18.66
CA SER A 32 -8.36 1.80 -17.78
C SER A 32 -9.00 2.48 -16.58
N ALA A 33 -10.25 2.95 -16.72
CA ALA A 33 -11.02 3.51 -15.62
C ALA A 33 -11.44 2.40 -14.63
N ILE A 34 -11.87 1.24 -15.14
CA ILE A 34 -12.17 0.03 -14.37
C ILE A 34 -10.93 -0.45 -13.62
N ASP A 35 -9.79 -0.60 -14.31
CA ASP A 35 -8.53 -0.99 -13.68
C ASP A 35 -8.12 -0.02 -12.57
N SER A 36 -8.28 1.29 -12.79
CA SER A 36 -7.97 2.31 -11.78
C SER A 36 -8.88 2.23 -10.56
N LEU A 37 -10.17 1.94 -10.75
CA LEU A 37 -11.13 1.75 -9.65
C LEU A 37 -10.79 0.52 -8.81
N PHE A 38 -10.30 -0.55 -9.42
CA PHE A 38 -9.94 -1.79 -8.72
C PHE A 38 -8.48 -1.83 -8.23
N ASN A 39 -7.65 -0.86 -8.60
CA ASN A 39 -6.25 -0.76 -8.19
C ASN A 39 -6.03 0.24 -7.05
N VAL A 40 -7.04 0.43 -6.19
CA VAL A 40 -6.96 1.28 -5.00
C VAL A 40 -6.58 0.42 -3.79
N ASN A 41 -5.58 0.87 -3.03
CA ASN A 41 -5.29 0.26 -1.73
C ASN A 41 -6.40 0.63 -0.75
N GLN A 42 -7.07 -0.37 -0.21
CA GLN A 42 -8.04 -0.17 0.87
C GLN A 42 -7.29 -0.11 2.21
N PHE A 43 -7.77 0.73 3.11
CA PHE A 43 -7.30 0.83 4.48
C PHE A 43 -8.48 0.55 5.40
N GLU A 44 -8.35 -0.43 6.29
CA GLU A 44 -9.45 -0.93 7.11
C GLU A 44 -9.31 -0.51 8.57
N GLN A 45 -8.06 -0.41 9.05
CA GLN A 45 -7.77 -0.02 10.43
C GLN A 45 -6.44 0.76 10.49
N VAL A 46 -6.36 1.69 11.43
CA VAL A 46 -5.13 2.42 11.78
C VAL A 46 -4.98 2.48 13.30
N ALA A 47 -3.74 2.36 13.79
CA ALA A 47 -3.42 2.48 15.21
C ALA A 47 -2.02 3.07 15.41
N ILE A 48 -1.93 4.15 16.18
CA ILE A 48 -0.65 4.77 16.57
C ILE A 48 -0.17 4.16 17.89
N SER A 49 1.13 3.88 18.01
CA SER A 49 1.71 3.36 19.24
C SER A 49 1.57 4.37 20.39
N PRO A 50 1.52 3.93 21.67
CA PRO A 50 1.34 4.82 22.80
C PRO A 50 2.37 5.94 22.94
N ASP A 51 3.61 5.70 22.49
CA ASP A 51 4.70 6.67 22.46
C ASP A 51 4.70 7.56 21.19
N GLY A 52 3.77 7.34 20.27
CA GLY A 52 3.61 8.09 19.02
C GLY A 52 4.69 7.82 17.97
N SER A 53 5.59 6.86 18.20
CA SER A 53 6.74 6.62 17.31
C SER A 53 6.40 5.74 16.09
N HIS A 54 5.32 4.95 16.18
CA HIS A 54 4.92 3.99 15.15
C HIS A 54 3.45 4.12 14.76
N LEU A 55 3.15 3.87 13.49
CA LEU A 55 1.83 3.67 12.93
C LEU A 55 1.70 2.23 12.43
N ALA A 56 0.75 1.48 12.96
CA ALA A 56 0.27 0.25 12.38
C ALA A 56 -0.98 0.54 11.54
N TYR A 57 -1.07 -0.04 10.35
CA TYR A 57 -2.29 0.01 9.55
C TYR A 57 -2.57 -1.31 8.86
N VAL A 58 -3.85 -1.60 8.71
CA VAL A 58 -4.38 -2.75 7.98
C VAL A 58 -4.83 -2.26 6.62
N GLY A 59 -4.38 -2.91 5.56
CA GLY A 59 -4.85 -2.61 4.22
C GLY A 59 -4.82 -3.81 3.31
N LYS A 60 -5.50 -3.66 2.17
CA LYS A 60 -5.58 -4.69 1.14
C LYS A 60 -4.62 -4.36 0.00
N PRO A 61 -3.51 -5.10 -0.16
CA PRO A 61 -2.59 -4.88 -1.26
C PRO A 61 -3.31 -5.05 -2.61
N ALA A 62 -2.93 -4.26 -3.60
CA ALA A 62 -3.48 -4.38 -4.95
C ALA A 62 -3.41 -5.85 -5.45
N LYS A 63 -4.53 -6.35 -5.99
CA LYS A 63 -4.70 -7.72 -6.49
C LYS A 63 -4.60 -8.83 -5.41
N SER A 64 -4.57 -8.48 -4.13
CA SER A 64 -4.74 -9.44 -3.04
C SER A 64 -6.22 -9.63 -2.72
N ALA A 65 -6.64 -10.85 -2.39
CA ALA A 65 -7.94 -11.11 -1.78
C ALA A 65 -7.91 -10.80 -0.27
N ASP A 66 -6.74 -10.96 0.34
CA ASP A 66 -6.52 -10.88 1.78
C ASP A 66 -5.91 -9.54 2.19
N THR A 67 -6.09 -9.22 3.47
CA THR A 67 -5.57 -8.03 4.13
C THR A 67 -4.10 -8.21 4.52
N ALA A 68 -3.50 -7.15 5.04
CA ALA A 68 -2.10 -7.10 5.38
C ALA A 68 -1.86 -6.01 6.42
N ILE A 69 -1.03 -6.33 7.41
CA ILE A 69 -0.59 -5.37 8.42
C ILE A 69 0.75 -4.75 7.98
N PHE A 70 0.82 -3.44 8.08
CA PHE A 70 2.02 -2.67 7.80
C PHE A 70 2.36 -1.77 8.98
N LEU A 71 3.65 -1.59 9.20
CA LEU A 71 4.22 -0.78 10.27
C LEU A 71 5.13 0.30 9.70
N THR A 72 4.88 1.55 10.07
CA THR A 72 5.66 2.72 9.66
C THR A 72 6.18 3.48 10.87
N GLU A 73 7.42 3.92 10.81
CA GLU A 73 8.01 4.84 11.80
C GLU A 73 7.59 6.28 11.47
N LEU A 74 6.90 6.95 12.39
CA LEU A 74 6.33 8.29 12.16
C LEU A 74 7.37 9.42 12.27
N ASN A 75 8.45 9.19 13.00
CA ASN A 75 9.53 10.17 13.17
C ASN A 75 10.62 10.07 12.09
N ALA A 76 10.50 9.09 11.18
CA ALA A 76 11.46 8.90 10.10
C ALA A 76 11.06 9.71 8.87
N THR A 77 11.99 10.49 8.32
CA THR A 77 11.76 11.35 7.14
C THR A 77 11.41 10.57 5.86
N SER A 78 11.59 9.23 5.85
CA SER A 78 11.34 8.39 4.68
C SER A 78 11.12 6.91 5.04
N GLY A 79 10.41 6.62 6.13
CA GLY A 79 10.15 5.25 6.57
C GLY A 79 9.26 4.49 5.57
N GLN A 80 9.81 3.53 4.83
CA GLN A 80 9.00 2.59 4.05
C GLN A 80 8.22 1.70 5.02
N PRO A 81 6.92 1.45 4.77
CA PRO A 81 6.13 0.53 5.60
C PRO A 81 6.76 -0.87 5.59
N LYS A 82 6.96 -1.43 6.78
CA LYS A 82 7.42 -2.81 7.00
C LYS A 82 6.20 -3.72 7.13
N ARG A 83 6.18 -4.85 6.42
CA ARG A 83 5.14 -5.87 6.57
C ARG A 83 5.28 -6.55 7.94
N VAL A 84 4.17 -6.65 8.68
CA VAL A 84 4.05 -7.53 9.85
C VAL A 84 3.14 -8.68 9.45
N SER A 85 3.52 -9.91 9.77
CA SER A 85 2.71 -11.09 9.44
C SER A 85 2.91 -12.22 10.46
N ALA A 86 1.91 -13.09 10.53
CA ALA A 86 1.97 -14.37 11.24
C ALA A 86 2.81 -15.43 10.50
N ALA A 87 3.02 -15.28 9.19
CA ALA A 87 3.83 -16.18 8.38
C ALA A 87 5.02 -15.46 7.73
N ALA A 88 6.14 -16.19 7.59
CA ALA A 88 7.35 -15.70 6.93
C ALA A 88 7.37 -15.99 5.41
N ASP A 89 6.22 -16.28 4.80
CA ASP A 89 6.10 -16.67 3.38
C ASP A 89 5.93 -15.47 2.42
N GLY A 90 5.84 -14.26 2.97
CA GLY A 90 5.73 -13.01 2.20
C GLY A 90 4.38 -12.80 1.53
N ARG A 91 3.39 -13.66 1.80
CA ARG A 91 2.04 -13.54 1.24
C ARG A 91 1.13 -12.74 2.16
N ALA A 92 0.02 -12.29 1.59
CA ALA A 92 -1.10 -11.81 2.39
C ALA A 92 -1.90 -12.99 2.95
N HIS A 93 -2.47 -12.75 4.13
CA HIS A 93 -3.36 -13.62 4.89
C HIS A 93 -4.42 -12.70 5.48
N ASP A 94 -5.59 -13.20 5.88
CA ASP A 94 -6.58 -12.34 6.53
C ASP A 94 -5.99 -11.88 7.88
N GLU A 95 -5.52 -10.64 7.94
CA GLU A 95 -4.68 -10.07 8.99
C GLU A 95 -5.21 -8.69 9.38
N GLY A 96 -5.64 -8.56 10.63
CA GLY A 96 -6.27 -7.34 11.10
C GLY A 96 -6.38 -7.23 12.62
N GLU A 97 -7.28 -6.35 13.06
CA GLU A 97 -7.61 -6.15 14.48
C GLU A 97 -6.38 -5.81 15.33
N VAL A 98 -5.59 -4.87 14.84
CA VAL A 98 -4.32 -4.53 15.46
C VAL A 98 -4.51 -3.80 16.80
N ALA A 99 -3.74 -4.18 17.81
CA ALA A 99 -3.72 -3.52 19.10
C ALA A 99 -2.29 -3.41 19.66
N TRP A 100 -1.91 -2.20 20.07
CA TRP A 100 -0.61 -1.94 20.67
C TRP A 100 -0.56 -2.36 22.13
N SER A 101 0.57 -2.94 22.55
CA SER A 101 0.86 -3.06 23.98
C SER A 101 1.06 -1.67 24.61
N PRO A 102 0.72 -1.48 25.90
CA PRO A 102 0.86 -0.18 26.57
C PRO A 102 2.28 0.39 26.58
N ASP A 103 3.30 -0.48 26.51
CA ASP A 103 4.71 -0.11 26.42
C ASP A 103 5.21 0.16 24.99
N GLY A 104 4.33 0.03 23.98
CA GLY A 104 4.64 0.26 22.56
C GLY A 104 5.55 -0.78 21.90
N LYS A 105 5.97 -1.84 22.63
CA LYS A 105 6.96 -2.81 22.13
C LYS A 105 6.37 -3.98 21.36
N ARG A 106 5.06 -4.18 21.43
CA ARG A 106 4.37 -5.33 20.84
C ARG A 106 3.10 -4.90 20.13
N LEU A 107 2.78 -5.62 19.07
CA LEU A 107 1.54 -5.49 18.31
C LEU A 107 0.79 -6.82 18.35
N ALA A 108 -0.38 -6.84 18.98
CA ALA A 108 -1.32 -7.95 18.89
C ALA A 108 -2.16 -7.81 17.62
N PHE A 109 -2.54 -8.92 17.00
CA PHE A 109 -3.38 -8.95 15.80
C PHE A 109 -4.00 -10.33 15.60
N LEU A 110 -5.08 -10.41 14.81
CA LEU A 110 -5.62 -11.68 14.35
C LEU A 110 -5.05 -12.05 12.99
N SER A 111 -4.82 -13.36 12.76
CA SER A 111 -4.44 -13.88 11.45
C SER A 111 -4.96 -15.29 11.19
N ASP A 112 -5.30 -15.61 9.94
CA ASP A 112 -5.59 -16.97 9.47
C ASP A 112 -4.38 -17.70 8.83
N ALA A 113 -3.18 -17.12 8.89
CA ALA A 113 -2.00 -17.65 8.18
C ALA A 113 -1.62 -19.10 8.54
N GLY A 114 -2.00 -19.57 9.74
CA GLY A 114 -1.80 -20.97 10.15
C GLY A 114 -2.79 -21.96 9.53
N SER A 115 -4.02 -21.51 9.24
CA SER A 115 -5.07 -22.29 8.57
C SER A 115 -6.13 -21.34 8.04
N GLN A 116 -6.36 -21.38 6.72
CA GLN A 116 -7.28 -20.48 6.04
C GLN A 116 -8.66 -20.44 6.71
N ASN A 117 -9.24 -19.23 6.86
CA ASN A 117 -10.50 -18.96 7.53
C ASN A 117 -10.56 -19.35 9.02
N GLN A 118 -9.42 -19.64 9.66
CA GLN A 118 -9.35 -19.95 11.08
C GLN A 118 -8.44 -18.93 11.77
N MET A 119 -9.03 -17.80 12.16
CA MET A 119 -8.33 -16.75 12.88
C MET A 119 -7.71 -17.28 14.18
N GLN A 120 -6.52 -16.79 14.48
CA GLN A 120 -5.83 -16.98 15.75
C GLN A 120 -5.23 -15.64 16.19
N LEU A 121 -5.05 -15.48 17.50
CA LEU A 121 -4.34 -14.33 18.05
C LEU A 121 -2.84 -14.53 17.93
N TYR A 122 -2.17 -13.51 17.38
CA TYR A 122 -0.73 -13.42 17.28
C TYR A 122 -0.24 -12.16 17.99
N VAL A 123 1.02 -12.21 18.43
CA VAL A 123 1.74 -11.04 18.93
C VAL A 123 3.08 -10.94 18.22
N HIS A 124 3.30 -9.80 17.58
CA HIS A 124 4.58 -9.40 17.02
C HIS A 124 5.37 -8.58 18.05
N ASP A 125 6.61 -8.96 18.29
CA ASP A 125 7.56 -8.22 19.13
C ASP A 125 8.45 -7.35 18.23
N LEU A 126 8.41 -6.04 18.43
CA LEU A 126 9.15 -5.09 17.60
C LEU A 126 10.65 -5.06 17.92
N VAL A 127 11.05 -5.49 19.11
CA VAL A 127 12.45 -5.49 19.55
C VAL A 127 13.19 -6.66 18.92
N THR A 128 12.56 -7.84 18.91
CA THR A 128 13.16 -9.06 18.35
C THR A 128 12.78 -9.30 16.88
N GLY A 129 11.69 -8.68 16.41
CA GLY A 129 11.10 -8.95 15.11
C GLY A 129 10.36 -10.30 15.02
N SER A 130 10.15 -10.99 16.15
CA SER A 130 9.51 -12.30 16.18
C SER A 130 8.00 -12.21 16.32
N THR A 131 7.28 -13.09 15.64
CA THR A 131 5.82 -13.27 15.82
C THR A 131 5.53 -14.59 16.51
N GLN A 132 4.68 -14.57 17.55
CA GLN A 132 4.23 -15.76 18.28
C GLN A 132 2.71 -15.93 18.18
N LYS A 133 2.27 -17.18 18.02
CA LYS A 133 0.85 -17.55 18.10
C LYS A 133 0.47 -17.75 19.57
N LEU A 134 -0.60 -17.09 20.04
CA LEU A 134 -1.06 -17.18 21.43
C LEU A 134 -2.25 -18.11 21.62
N THR A 135 -2.97 -18.46 20.55
CA THR A 135 -4.17 -19.29 20.64
C THR A 135 -4.11 -20.52 19.75
N ASN A 136 -4.96 -21.50 20.06
CA ASN A 136 -5.20 -22.67 19.23
C ASN A 136 -6.69 -23.01 19.25
N LEU A 137 -7.50 -22.08 18.75
CA LEU A 137 -8.96 -22.20 18.75
C LEU A 137 -9.45 -23.04 17.58
N THR A 138 -10.56 -23.72 17.81
CA THR A 138 -11.34 -24.43 16.80
C THR A 138 -12.73 -23.78 16.77
N GLY A 139 -13.03 -23.02 15.72
CA GLY A 139 -14.27 -22.24 15.62
C GLY A 139 -14.02 -20.74 15.42
N PHE A 140 -15.08 -19.95 15.44
CA PHE A 140 -15.01 -18.52 15.13
C PHE A 140 -14.50 -17.71 16.33
N LEU A 141 -13.63 -16.75 16.03
CA LEU A 141 -13.39 -15.58 16.88
C LEU A 141 -14.33 -14.48 16.38
N ASP A 142 -15.10 -13.92 17.30
CA ASP A 142 -15.86 -12.69 17.09
C ASP A 142 -15.20 -11.66 18.02
N ALA A 143 -14.73 -10.55 17.47
CA ALA A 143 -13.93 -9.55 18.16
C ALA A 143 -14.68 -8.23 18.36
#